data_AF-A0A0E3WCU2-F1
#
_entry.id   AF-A0A0E3WCU2-F1
#
_cell.length_a   1.000
_cell.length_b   1.000
_cell.length_c   1.000
_cell.angle_alpha   90.00
_cell.angle_beta   90.00
_cell.angle_gamma   90.00
#
_symmetry.space_group_name_H-M   'P 1'
#
loop_
_entity.id
_entity.type
_entity.pdbx_description
1 polymer ?
#
loop_
_entity_poly.entity_id
_entity_poly.type
_entity_poly.pdbx_seq_one_letter_code
_entity_poly.pdbx_strand_id
1 'polypeptide(L)'
;MSSEQAPPPPKSAPGWYPDPAGVGHGLQRYFDGRQWTSEWAFAAEALKDSPADPSKKDISRKAALAVAALVALGLLIIIGKSWGFDDRTDSQATSSSSGPAAAGPSTMTEAMPPTPTGPKKPDGVAFAISPGPNGDVVDARFAIRDNYTETMIKDGARHDTIDILRYARATYPDASAVNVQGTFPMTDPYGNTATHVAIDLTYSRETLNKINFDGVSKNSIWEIRDSGSILPAFQP
;
A
#
# COMPACT_ATOMS: atom_id res chain seq x y z
N MET A 1 -25.40 -41.80 29.54
CA MET A 1 -24.48 -41.71 28.38
C MET A 1 -23.70 -40.43 28.55
N SER A 2 -22.38 -40.45 28.38
CA SER A 2 -21.57 -39.24 28.45
C SER A 2 -21.69 -38.48 27.13
N SER A 3 -22.02 -37.19 27.17
CA SER A 3 -21.98 -36.35 25.98
C SER A 3 -20.52 -36.11 25.60
N GLU A 4 -20.11 -36.60 24.44
CA GLU A 4 -18.77 -36.33 23.93
C GLU A 4 -18.68 -34.86 23.49
N GLN A 5 -18.04 -34.05 24.32
CA GLN A 5 -17.81 -32.63 24.05
C GLN A 5 -16.89 -32.53 22.83
N ALA A 6 -17.43 -32.13 21.68
CA ALA A 6 -16.65 -31.93 20.46
C ALA A 6 -15.45 -30.99 20.76
N PRO A 7 -14.24 -31.30 20.25
CA PRO A 7 -13.06 -30.49 20.53
C PRO A 7 -13.27 -29.06 20.02
N PRO A 8 -12.77 -28.04 20.74
CA PRO A 8 -12.87 -26.66 20.28
C PRO A 8 -12.20 -26.51 18.90
N PRO A 9 -12.72 -25.65 18.02
CA PRO A 9 -12.14 -25.45 16.70
C PRO A 9 -10.66 -25.04 16.83
N PRO A 10 -9.78 -25.50 15.92
CA PRO A 10 -8.37 -25.17 15.98
C PRO A 10 -8.18 -23.65 15.91
N LYS A 11 -7.52 -23.09 16.92
CA LYS A 11 -7.14 -21.68 16.93
C LYS A 11 -6.06 -21.48 15.85
N SER A 12 -6.23 -20.46 15.01
CA SER A 12 -5.17 -20.03 14.09
C SER A 12 -3.89 -19.75 14.88
N ALA A 13 -2.76 -20.29 14.41
CA ALA A 13 -1.46 -20.00 14.99
C ALA A 13 -1.08 -18.52 14.75
N PRO A 14 -0.13 -17.96 15.51
CA PRO A 14 0.51 -16.70 15.12
C PRO A 14 1.22 -16.86 13.78
N GLY A 15 1.10 -15.89 12.87
CA GLY A 15 1.70 -15.99 11.54
C GLY A 15 1.15 -15.00 10.52
N TRP A 16 1.71 -15.06 9.31
CA TRP A 16 1.27 -14.29 8.14
C TRP A 16 0.11 -15.00 7.44
N TYR A 17 -0.99 -14.27 7.23
CA TYR A 17 -2.18 -14.77 6.55
C TYR A 17 -2.65 -13.76 5.48
N PRO A 18 -3.33 -14.19 4.40
CA PRO A 18 -4.06 -13.28 3.52
C PRO A 18 -5.10 -12.50 4.34
N ASP A 19 -5.21 -11.19 4.16
CA ASP A 19 -6.20 -10.40 4.92
C ASP A 19 -7.63 -10.74 4.44
N PRO A 20 -8.55 -11.18 5.32
CA PRO A 20 -9.93 -11.50 4.97
C PRO A 20 -10.75 -10.31 4.43
N ALA A 21 -10.28 -9.07 4.60
CA ALA A 21 -10.85 -7.88 3.99
C ALA A 21 -10.50 -7.70 2.49
N GLY A 22 -9.66 -8.57 1.92
CA GLY A 22 -9.35 -8.57 0.49
C GLY A 22 -8.48 -7.39 0.02
N VAL A 23 -7.75 -6.74 0.93
CA VAL A 23 -6.92 -5.56 0.65
C VAL A 23 -5.64 -5.89 -0.12
N GLY A 24 -5.79 -6.15 -1.41
CA GLY A 24 -4.71 -6.21 -2.39
C GLY A 24 -4.15 -7.59 -2.67
N HIS A 25 -3.93 -7.88 -3.95
CA HIS A 25 -3.46 -9.19 -4.40
C HIS A 25 -2.01 -9.45 -3.97
N GLY A 26 -1.79 -10.55 -3.24
CA GLY A 26 -0.46 -10.95 -2.76
C GLY A 26 0.01 -10.29 -1.46
N LEU A 27 -0.80 -9.41 -0.86
CA LEU A 27 -0.51 -8.82 0.45
C LEU A 27 -0.98 -9.76 1.58
N GLN A 28 -0.18 -9.83 2.65
CA GLN A 28 -0.46 -10.59 3.86
C GLN A 28 -0.39 -9.67 5.07
N ARG A 29 -1.13 -10.05 6.12
CA ARG A 29 -1.19 -9.36 7.40
C ARG A 29 -0.82 -10.32 8.52
N TYR A 30 -0.17 -9.83 9.56
CA TYR A 30 0.24 -10.66 10.69
C TYR A 30 -0.88 -10.80 11.73
N PHE A 31 -1.20 -12.04 12.09
CA PHE A 31 -2.09 -12.42 13.19
C PHE A 31 -1.25 -12.93 14.37
N ASP A 32 -1.48 -12.45 15.59
CA ASP A 32 -0.66 -12.76 16.77
C ASP A 32 -1.12 -14.01 17.56
N GLY A 33 -2.11 -14.76 17.03
CA GLY A 33 -2.80 -15.84 17.73
C GLY A 33 -4.07 -15.41 18.48
N ARG A 34 -4.38 -14.10 18.51
CA ARG A 34 -5.57 -13.51 19.15
C ARG A 34 -6.22 -12.42 18.30
N GLN A 35 -5.44 -11.54 17.68
CA GLN A 35 -5.87 -10.38 16.91
C GLN A 35 -4.97 -10.15 15.68
N TRP A 36 -5.48 -9.37 14.73
CA TRP A 36 -4.71 -8.89 13.57
C TRP A 36 -3.96 -7.62 13.94
N THR A 37 -2.66 -7.59 13.67
CA THR A 37 -1.79 -6.44 13.96
C THR A 37 -1.87 -5.37 12.86
N SER A 38 -1.04 -4.32 12.94
CA SER A 38 -0.85 -3.33 11.87
C SER A 38 0.32 -3.67 10.93
N GLU A 39 0.85 -4.89 10.99
CA GLU A 39 1.99 -5.34 10.18
C GLU A 39 1.56 -6.07 8.90
N TRP A 40 2.24 -5.71 7.82
CA TRP A 40 1.94 -6.07 6.43
C TRP A 40 3.21 -6.50 5.71
N ALA A 41 3.13 -7.53 4.88
CA ALA A 41 4.22 -8.03 4.04
C ALA A 41 3.66 -8.62 2.75
N PHE A 42 4.45 -8.67 1.67
CA PHE A 42 4.05 -9.45 0.50
C PHE A 42 4.36 -10.94 0.72
N ALA A 43 3.57 -11.82 0.10
CA ALA A 43 3.71 -13.27 0.25
C ALA A 43 5.10 -13.84 -0.15
N ALA A 44 5.88 -13.09 -0.95
CA ALA A 44 7.26 -13.44 -1.32
C ALA A 44 8.32 -13.01 -0.29
N GLU A 45 7.97 -12.13 0.66
CA GLU A 45 8.86 -11.59 1.69
C GLU A 45 8.69 -12.34 3.02
N ALA A 46 7.45 -12.71 3.39
CA ALA A 46 7.11 -13.44 4.62
C ALA A 46 7.88 -14.77 4.82
N LEU A 47 8.44 -15.35 3.74
CA LEU A 47 9.25 -16.57 3.79
C LEU A 47 10.68 -16.34 4.31
N LYS A 48 11.17 -15.09 4.39
CA LYS A 48 12.53 -14.77 4.88
C LYS A 48 12.60 -14.62 6.39
N ASP A 49 11.62 -13.95 6.99
CA ASP A 49 11.62 -13.59 8.41
C ASP A 49 10.72 -14.51 9.27
N SER A 50 10.23 -15.60 8.68
CA SER A 50 9.65 -16.70 9.46
C SER A 50 10.74 -17.40 10.27
N PRO A 51 10.58 -17.62 11.60
CA PRO A 51 11.57 -18.35 12.40
C PRO A 51 11.67 -19.80 11.89
N ALA A 52 12.79 -20.11 11.24
CA ALA A 52 12.88 -21.26 10.35
C ALA A 52 12.88 -22.63 11.06
N ASP A 53 12.05 -23.55 10.57
CA ASP A 53 12.26 -24.99 10.72
C ASP A 53 13.30 -25.45 9.66
N PRO A 54 14.52 -25.88 10.06
CA PRO A 54 15.65 -25.99 9.14
C PRO A 54 15.69 -27.34 8.39
N SER A 55 14.88 -27.53 7.34
CA SER A 55 14.94 -28.77 6.55
C SER A 55 14.70 -28.70 5.02
N LYS A 56 15.77 -28.34 4.28
CA LYS A 56 16.06 -28.70 2.85
C LYS A 56 15.22 -27.93 1.80
N LYS A 57 15.66 -27.72 0.54
CA LYS A 57 16.86 -28.16 -0.21
C LYS A 57 17.19 -27.19 -1.37
N ASP A 58 18.45 -27.13 -1.81
CA ASP A 58 18.89 -26.38 -3.00
C ASP A 58 18.33 -26.90 -4.34
N ILE A 59 18.06 -25.99 -5.29
CA ILE A 59 18.33 -26.19 -6.72
C ILE A 59 18.89 -24.89 -7.38
N SER A 60 20.15 -24.99 -7.80
CA SER A 60 20.80 -24.41 -9.00
C SER A 60 20.32 -23.08 -9.64
N ARG A 61 21.25 -22.11 -9.73
CA ARG A 61 21.21 -20.99 -10.69
C ARG A 61 21.28 -21.50 -12.14
N LYS A 62 20.31 -21.18 -13.02
CA LYS A 62 20.44 -21.10 -14.51
C LYS A 62 19.09 -20.79 -15.21
N ALA A 63 18.72 -19.51 -15.30
CA ALA A 63 17.60 -19.03 -16.15
C ALA A 63 17.64 -17.50 -16.38
N ALA A 64 18.76 -16.98 -16.89
CA ALA A 64 18.85 -15.60 -17.38
C ALA A 64 18.92 -15.61 -18.92
N LEU A 65 18.48 -14.51 -19.55
CA LEU A 65 18.25 -14.31 -21.00
C LEU A 65 16.91 -14.89 -21.52
N ALA A 66 15.97 -14.02 -21.95
CA ALA A 66 15.11 -14.19 -23.16
C ALA A 66 13.90 -13.21 -23.29
N VAL A 67 13.93 -11.95 -22.79
CA VAL A 67 12.85 -10.96 -23.08
C VAL A 67 13.42 -9.59 -23.49
N ALA A 68 13.99 -9.51 -24.70
CA ALA A 68 14.55 -8.28 -25.26
C ALA A 68 13.94 -7.89 -26.63
N ALA A 69 12.78 -8.47 -26.97
CA ALA A 69 12.26 -8.51 -28.36
C ALA A 69 10.82 -8.00 -28.55
N LEU A 70 10.22 -7.30 -27.56
CA LEU A 70 8.83 -6.80 -27.63
C LEU A 70 8.69 -5.27 -27.57
N VAL A 71 9.78 -4.52 -27.56
CA VAL A 71 9.78 -3.04 -27.49
C VAL A 71 9.40 -2.38 -28.83
N ALA A 72 9.47 -3.11 -29.95
CA ALA A 72 9.46 -2.55 -31.30
C ALA A 72 8.08 -2.40 -31.98
N LEU A 73 6.96 -2.75 -31.32
CA LEU A 73 5.63 -2.78 -31.97
C LEU A 73 4.57 -1.85 -31.34
N GLY A 74 4.87 -1.23 -30.18
CA GLY A 74 3.92 -0.34 -29.47
C GLY A 74 3.79 1.09 -30.02
N LEU A 75 4.29 1.35 -31.24
CA LEU A 75 4.53 2.71 -31.76
C LEU A 75 3.80 2.99 -33.09
N LEU A 76 2.49 2.70 -33.17
CA LEU A 76 1.61 3.24 -34.22
C LEU A 76 0.11 3.05 -33.91
N ILE A 77 -0.56 4.15 -33.53
CA ILE A 77 -1.86 4.65 -34.03
C ILE A 77 -2.44 5.67 -33.03
N ILE A 78 -2.79 6.85 -33.55
CA ILE A 78 -3.49 7.95 -32.86
C ILE A 78 -4.65 8.38 -33.77
N ILE A 79 -5.62 9.15 -33.24
CA ILE A 79 -6.80 9.74 -33.91
C ILE A 79 -8.01 8.77 -33.96
N GLY A 80 -9.20 9.11 -33.43
CA GLY A 80 -9.57 10.29 -32.64
C GLY A 80 -11.08 10.63 -32.67
N LYS A 81 -11.41 11.84 -32.18
CA LYS A 81 -12.71 12.58 -32.16
C LYS A 81 -13.57 12.46 -30.90
N SER A 82 -13.88 13.62 -30.31
CA SER A 82 -14.90 13.82 -29.26
C SER A 82 -16.30 14.06 -29.84
N TRP A 83 -17.29 14.08 -28.95
CA TRP A 83 -18.50 14.94 -28.90
C TRP A 83 -18.78 15.27 -27.41
N GLY A 84 -19.65 16.23 -27.09
CA GLY A 84 -19.94 16.60 -25.68
C GLY A 84 -21.04 17.66 -25.50
N PHE A 85 -21.28 18.05 -24.23
CA PHE A 85 -22.36 18.95 -23.70
C PHE A 85 -23.80 18.40 -23.86
N ASP A 86 -24.78 18.69 -23.00
CA ASP A 86 -24.89 19.48 -21.75
C ASP A 86 -25.93 18.78 -20.80
N ASP A 87 -26.43 19.22 -19.63
CA ASP A 87 -26.45 20.50 -18.89
C ASP A 87 -26.69 20.28 -17.36
N ARG A 88 -26.78 21.39 -16.59
CA ARG A 88 -27.51 21.72 -15.32
C ARG A 88 -28.39 20.65 -14.64
N THR A 89 -28.61 20.69 -13.32
CA THR A 89 -29.00 21.89 -12.53
C THR A 89 -28.63 21.80 -11.02
N ASP A 90 -28.65 22.96 -10.36
CA ASP A 90 -28.21 23.28 -9.00
C ASP A 90 -29.05 22.74 -7.82
N SER A 91 -28.50 22.94 -6.61
CA SER A 91 -29.16 23.21 -5.29
C SER A 91 -28.84 22.20 -4.17
N GLN A 92 -28.77 22.56 -2.87
CA GLN A 92 -28.36 23.78 -2.13
C GLN A 92 -28.57 23.50 -0.62
N ALA A 93 -27.62 23.87 0.25
CA ALA A 93 -27.79 24.08 1.72
C ALA A 93 -28.17 22.85 2.60
N THR A 94 -27.97 22.79 3.94
CA THR A 94 -27.15 23.58 4.89
C THR A 94 -26.89 22.81 6.19
N SER A 95 -25.74 23.09 6.83
CA SER A 95 -25.53 23.29 8.28
C SER A 95 -25.96 22.27 9.35
N SER A 96 -24.93 21.75 10.05
CA SER A 96 -24.72 21.85 11.52
C SER A 96 -25.71 21.25 12.54
N SER A 97 -25.19 20.47 13.49
CA SER A 97 -24.93 20.93 14.88
C SER A 97 -24.34 19.84 15.80
N SER A 98 -23.83 20.24 16.96
CA SER A 98 -23.14 19.40 17.95
C SER A 98 -24.05 18.91 19.08
N GLY A 99 -23.70 17.80 19.75
CA GLY A 99 -24.42 17.29 20.93
C GLY A 99 -23.75 17.63 22.30
N PRO A 100 -24.36 17.22 23.42
CA PRO A 100 -23.75 17.14 24.77
C PRO A 100 -23.37 15.67 25.14
N ALA A 101 -22.40 15.32 25.99
CA ALA A 101 -22.06 15.75 27.37
C ALA A 101 -23.13 15.38 28.42
N ALA A 102 -22.85 14.81 29.61
CA ALA A 102 -21.67 14.16 30.23
C ALA A 102 -22.22 13.27 31.42
N ALA A 103 -21.52 12.70 32.42
CA ALA A 103 -20.12 12.67 32.91
C ALA A 103 -19.94 11.44 33.86
N GLY A 104 -18.71 11.10 34.30
CA GLY A 104 -18.50 10.17 35.44
C GLY A 104 -17.07 9.57 35.57
N PRO A 105 -16.38 9.64 36.74
CA PRO A 105 -14.99 9.17 36.90
C PRO A 105 -14.79 8.00 37.90
N SER A 106 -13.65 7.28 37.82
CA SER A 106 -12.85 6.82 38.99
C SER A 106 -11.49 6.18 38.64
N THR A 107 -10.43 6.78 39.19
CA THR A 107 -9.13 6.22 39.67
C THR A 107 -8.51 4.93 39.09
N MET A 108 -7.33 5.12 38.46
CA MET A 108 -6.03 4.51 38.80
C MET A 108 -5.83 2.98 38.77
N THR A 109 -5.05 2.54 37.78
CA THR A 109 -3.83 1.74 38.03
C THR A 109 -2.73 2.29 37.12
N GLU A 110 -1.56 2.60 37.68
CA GLU A 110 -0.43 3.14 36.91
C GLU A 110 0.37 2.00 36.26
N ALA A 111 0.53 2.04 34.94
CA ALA A 111 1.27 1.03 34.19
C ALA A 111 1.93 1.65 32.94
N MET A 112 3.11 2.26 33.14
CA MET A 112 4.07 2.81 32.15
C MET A 112 3.51 3.80 31.11
N PRO A 113 4.16 4.97 30.90
CA PRO A 113 3.78 5.85 29.79
C PRO A 113 4.03 5.11 28.45
N PRO A 114 3.04 5.00 27.55
CA PRO A 114 3.30 4.49 26.21
C PRO A 114 4.28 5.44 25.50
N THR A 115 5.29 4.86 24.87
CA THR A 115 6.24 5.51 23.96
C THR A 115 5.50 6.48 23.02
N PRO A 116 5.99 7.71 22.79
CA PRO A 116 5.23 8.80 22.20
C PRO A 116 4.49 8.41 20.91
N THR A 117 3.26 8.90 20.78
CA THR A 117 2.35 8.65 19.67
C THR A 117 2.96 9.09 18.33
N GLY A 118 3.66 8.17 17.67
CA GLY A 118 4.08 8.33 16.29
C GLY A 118 2.88 8.46 15.35
N PRO A 119 3.08 8.93 14.11
CA PRO A 119 2.03 8.96 13.10
C PRO A 119 1.47 7.53 12.89
N LYS A 120 0.16 7.40 12.64
CA LYS A 120 -0.40 6.08 12.33
C LYS A 120 0.21 5.57 11.02
N LYS A 121 0.83 4.39 11.05
CA LYS A 121 1.25 3.64 9.86
C LYS A 121 0.04 3.42 8.92
N PRO A 122 0.13 3.77 7.63
CA PRO A 122 -0.91 3.48 6.65
C PRO A 122 -1.24 1.99 6.59
N ASP A 123 -2.53 1.65 6.55
CA ASP A 123 -2.97 0.26 6.42
C ASP A 123 -2.69 -0.24 5.00
N GLY A 124 -2.22 -1.50 4.87
CA GLY A 124 -1.93 -2.12 3.58
C GLY A 124 -0.53 -1.83 3.02
N VAL A 125 0.38 -1.27 3.83
CA VAL A 125 1.71 -0.84 3.38
C VAL A 125 2.83 -1.50 4.19
N ALA A 126 3.75 -2.15 3.47
CA ALA A 126 5.04 -2.59 3.99
C ALA A 126 6.07 -1.47 3.86
N PHE A 127 6.90 -1.26 4.89
CA PHE A 127 8.00 -0.30 4.88
C PHE A 127 9.31 -1.00 5.20
N ALA A 128 10.34 -0.77 4.39
CA ALA A 128 11.70 -1.24 4.60
C ALA A 128 12.70 -0.06 4.49
N ILE A 129 13.92 -0.27 4.99
CA ILE A 129 15.02 0.70 4.88
C ILE A 129 16.16 0.03 4.10
N SER A 130 16.56 0.66 3.00
CA SER A 130 17.61 0.21 2.10
C SER A 130 18.76 1.23 2.05
N PRO A 131 20.04 0.84 2.17
CA PRO A 131 21.16 1.77 2.03
C PRO A 131 21.24 2.36 0.61
N GLY A 132 21.10 3.67 0.48
CA GLY A 132 21.24 4.41 -0.78
C GLY A 132 22.59 5.13 -0.92
N PRO A 133 22.94 5.62 -2.12
CA PRO A 133 24.21 6.32 -2.37
C PRO A 133 24.33 7.65 -1.61
N ASN A 134 23.20 8.23 -1.19
CA ASN A 134 23.11 9.52 -0.50
C ASN A 134 22.67 9.36 0.98
N GLY A 135 22.80 8.15 1.54
CA GLY A 135 22.20 7.74 2.81
C GLY A 135 20.99 6.84 2.61
N ASP A 136 20.33 6.46 3.71
CA ASP A 136 19.23 5.48 3.70
C ASP A 136 18.04 5.92 2.83
N VAL A 137 17.36 4.95 2.23
CA VAL A 137 16.13 5.13 1.44
C VAL A 137 15.03 4.31 2.09
N VAL A 138 13.84 4.88 2.21
CA VAL A 138 12.66 4.16 2.71
C VAL A 138 11.90 3.59 1.52
N ASP A 139 11.91 2.26 1.38
CA ASP A 139 11.09 1.55 0.41
C ASP A 139 9.70 1.31 1.01
N ALA A 140 8.69 1.98 0.49
CA ALA A 140 7.30 1.86 0.89
C ALA A 140 6.50 1.13 -0.21
N ARG A 141 6.02 -0.07 0.09
CA ARG A 141 5.39 -0.96 -0.89
C ARG A 141 3.95 -1.28 -0.49
N PHE A 142 3.02 -1.05 -1.41
CA PHE A 142 1.59 -1.28 -1.19
C PHE A 142 0.93 -1.96 -2.38
N ALA A 143 -0.19 -2.64 -2.13
CA ALA A 143 -1.01 -3.21 -3.18
C ALA A 143 -2.10 -2.20 -3.57
N ILE A 144 -2.08 -1.77 -4.84
CA ILE A 144 -3.14 -0.92 -5.39
C ILE A 144 -4.43 -1.73 -5.38
N ARG A 145 -5.46 -1.17 -4.75
CA ARG A 145 -6.78 -1.79 -4.61
C ARG A 145 -7.55 -1.68 -5.91
N ASP A 146 -8.01 -2.82 -6.41
CA ASP A 146 -9.01 -2.87 -7.48
C ASP A 146 -10.33 -2.26 -6.97
N ASN A 147 -11.03 -1.51 -7.83
CA ASN A 147 -12.11 -0.61 -7.44
C ASN A 147 -13.04 -0.34 -8.63
N TYR A 148 -14.26 0.12 -8.37
CA TYR A 148 -15.37 0.08 -9.34
C TYR A 148 -15.14 0.87 -10.65
N THR A 149 -14.17 1.79 -10.70
CA THR A 149 -13.74 2.47 -11.93
C THR A 149 -12.24 2.73 -11.94
N GLU A 150 -11.63 2.80 -13.13
CA GLU A 150 -10.21 3.17 -13.32
C GLU A 150 -9.84 4.47 -12.58
N THR A 151 -10.71 5.48 -12.63
CA THR A 151 -10.53 6.75 -11.90
C THR A 151 -10.45 6.53 -10.39
N MET A 152 -11.27 5.65 -9.81
CA MET A 152 -11.24 5.33 -8.38
C MET A 152 -10.03 4.49 -7.98
N ILE A 153 -9.51 3.65 -8.89
CA ILE A 153 -8.25 2.91 -8.69
C ILE A 153 -7.07 3.90 -8.65
N LYS A 154 -6.98 4.79 -9.66
CA LYS A 154 -5.95 5.86 -9.71
C LYS A 154 -6.04 6.80 -8.50
N ASP A 155 -7.24 7.26 -8.15
CA ASP A 155 -7.43 8.15 -7.00
C ASP A 155 -7.13 7.50 -5.66
N GLY A 156 -7.45 6.21 -5.50
CA GLY A 156 -7.05 5.42 -4.33
C GLY A 156 -5.53 5.37 -4.22
N ALA A 157 -4.83 4.93 -5.28
CA ALA A 157 -3.38 4.85 -5.30
C ALA A 157 -2.69 6.23 -5.11
N ARG A 158 -3.26 7.32 -5.64
CA ARG A 158 -2.77 8.69 -5.44
C ARG A 158 -2.99 9.17 -4.00
N HIS A 159 -4.10 8.80 -3.36
CA HIS A 159 -4.34 9.10 -1.94
C HIS A 159 -3.41 8.29 -1.02
N ASP A 160 -3.27 6.99 -1.28
CA ASP A 160 -2.36 6.09 -0.54
C ASP A 160 -0.91 6.58 -0.66
N THR A 161 -0.49 7.08 -1.83
CA THR A 161 0.82 7.73 -2.00
C THR A 161 0.99 8.95 -1.07
N ILE A 162 -0.02 9.82 -0.95
CA ILE A 162 0.04 11.00 -0.07
C ILE A 162 0.23 10.58 1.39
N ASP A 163 -0.53 9.60 1.88
CA ASP A 163 -0.43 9.13 3.27
C ASP A 163 0.87 8.35 3.55
N ILE A 164 1.36 7.57 2.58
CA ILE A 164 2.68 6.93 2.64
C ILE A 164 3.79 7.97 2.81
N LEU A 165 3.81 9.01 1.97
CA LEU A 165 4.84 10.05 2.02
C LEU A 165 4.73 10.93 3.27
N ARG A 166 3.50 11.23 3.72
CA ARG A 166 3.23 11.94 4.99
C ARG A 166 3.77 11.15 6.19
N TYR A 167 3.46 9.86 6.26
CA TYR A 167 3.95 8.97 7.31
C TYR A 167 5.47 8.81 7.27
N ALA A 168 6.05 8.60 6.08
CA ALA A 168 7.48 8.39 5.92
C ALA A 168 8.29 9.64 6.30
N ARG A 169 7.85 10.84 5.90
CA ARG A 169 8.48 12.11 6.31
C ARG A 169 8.49 12.31 7.83
N ALA A 170 7.44 11.88 8.52
CA ALA A 170 7.31 12.03 9.97
C ALA A 170 8.01 10.91 10.78
N THR A 171 8.16 9.71 10.19
CA THR A 171 8.76 8.54 10.86
C THR A 171 10.26 8.40 10.58
N TYR A 172 10.69 8.80 9.38
CA TYR A 172 12.07 8.66 8.89
C TYR A 172 12.60 10.02 8.39
N PRO A 173 12.71 11.05 9.25
CA PRO A 173 13.17 12.39 8.85
C PRO A 173 14.60 12.39 8.28
N ASP A 174 15.38 11.35 8.60
CA ASP A 174 16.75 11.14 8.15
C ASP A 174 16.91 10.22 6.92
N ALA A 175 15.80 9.81 6.29
CA ALA A 175 15.86 9.20 4.95
C ALA A 175 16.36 10.21 3.91
N SER A 176 17.23 9.78 3.00
CA SER A 176 17.68 10.57 1.84
C SER A 176 16.57 10.70 0.78
N ALA A 177 15.76 9.64 0.63
CA ALA A 177 14.57 9.59 -0.22
C ALA A 177 13.56 8.56 0.32
N VAL A 178 12.33 8.65 -0.17
CA VAL A 178 11.29 7.61 -0.04
C VAL A 178 10.98 7.11 -1.45
N ASN A 179 10.99 5.80 -1.66
CA ASN A 179 10.55 5.18 -2.90
C ASN A 179 9.21 4.48 -2.68
N VAL A 180 8.20 4.79 -3.49
CA VAL A 180 6.83 4.29 -3.32
C VAL A 180 6.47 3.36 -4.47
N GLN A 181 6.24 2.08 -4.14
CA GLN A 181 5.87 1.04 -5.11
C GLN A 181 4.44 0.58 -4.90
N GLY A 182 3.58 0.80 -5.91
CA GLY A 182 2.21 0.31 -5.95
C GLY A 182 2.09 -0.86 -6.93
N THR A 183 1.66 -2.03 -6.45
CA THR A 183 1.48 -3.22 -7.30
C THR A 183 0.02 -3.48 -7.65
N PHE A 184 -0.27 -3.89 -8.89
CA PHE A 184 -1.63 -4.16 -9.39
C PHE A 184 -1.68 -5.52 -10.13
N PRO A 185 -2.78 -6.30 -10.03
CA PRO A 185 -2.99 -7.48 -10.87
C PRO A 185 -3.17 -7.08 -12.35
N MET A 186 -2.56 -7.82 -13.25
CA MET A 186 -2.75 -7.66 -14.70
C MET A 186 -2.99 -9.03 -15.33
N THR A 187 -3.96 -9.09 -16.24
CA THR A 187 -4.34 -10.32 -16.93
C THR A 187 -3.82 -10.27 -18.36
N ASP A 188 -3.09 -11.31 -18.77
CA ASP A 188 -2.53 -11.42 -20.13
C ASP A 188 -3.62 -11.79 -21.17
N PRO A 189 -3.31 -11.72 -22.49
CA PRO A 189 -4.26 -12.10 -23.55
C PRO A 189 -4.72 -13.57 -23.54
N TYR A 190 -4.13 -14.43 -22.69
CA TYR A 190 -4.51 -15.83 -22.51
C TYR A 190 -5.34 -16.06 -21.23
N GLY A 191 -5.58 -15.02 -20.42
CA GLY A 191 -6.35 -15.08 -19.19
C GLY A 191 -5.54 -15.32 -17.91
N ASN A 192 -4.19 -15.31 -17.97
CA ASN A 192 -3.35 -15.49 -16.79
C ASN A 192 -3.20 -14.16 -16.03
N THR A 193 -3.62 -14.12 -14.76
CA THR A 193 -3.42 -12.93 -13.91
C THR A 193 -2.13 -13.04 -13.09
N ALA A 194 -1.27 -12.02 -13.19
CA ALA A 194 -0.05 -11.87 -12.39
C ALA A 194 0.01 -10.47 -11.74
N THR A 195 0.69 -10.34 -10.61
CA THR A 195 0.83 -9.04 -9.91
C THR A 195 2.11 -8.34 -10.33
N HIS A 196 1.99 -7.12 -10.86
CA HIS A 196 3.10 -6.32 -11.38
C HIS A 196 3.25 -5.00 -10.63
N VAL A 197 4.45 -4.41 -10.63
CA VAL A 197 4.64 -3.02 -10.18
C VAL A 197 4.02 -2.10 -11.23
N ALA A 198 3.02 -1.31 -10.81
CA ALA A 198 2.27 -0.41 -11.70
C ALA A 198 2.72 1.05 -11.57
N ILE A 199 3.21 1.43 -10.39
CA ILE A 199 3.92 2.68 -10.10
C ILE A 199 5.16 2.38 -9.25
N ASP A 200 6.25 3.09 -9.52
CA ASP A 200 7.50 3.08 -8.78
C ASP A 200 7.98 4.53 -8.74
N LEU A 201 7.96 5.18 -7.58
CA LEU A 201 7.96 6.65 -7.48
C LEU A 201 8.96 7.13 -6.41
N THR A 202 10.04 7.79 -6.83
CA THR A 202 11.07 8.29 -5.91
C THR A 202 10.85 9.76 -5.56
N TYR A 203 10.89 10.07 -4.25
CA TYR A 203 10.83 11.43 -3.71
C TYR A 203 11.99 11.65 -2.73
N SER A 204 12.89 12.57 -3.06
CA SER A 204 13.99 13.02 -2.21
C SER A 204 13.51 13.73 -0.95
N ARG A 205 14.34 13.77 0.10
CA ARG A 205 14.07 14.55 1.33
C ARG A 205 13.78 16.02 1.03
N GLU A 206 14.44 16.58 0.02
CA GLU A 206 14.18 17.95 -0.44
C GLU A 206 12.75 18.12 -0.96
N THR A 207 12.31 17.24 -1.87
CA THR A 207 10.98 17.29 -2.46
C THR A 207 9.90 17.01 -1.42
N LEU A 208 10.11 16.04 -0.53
CA LEU A 208 9.23 15.78 0.62
C LEU A 208 9.09 16.99 1.55
N ASN A 209 10.14 17.79 1.72
CA ASN A 209 10.08 19.03 2.51
C ASN A 209 9.36 20.18 1.80
N LYS A 210 9.32 20.19 0.46
CA LYS A 210 8.58 21.17 -0.36
C LYS A 210 7.07 20.85 -0.42
N ILE A 211 6.64 19.61 -0.17
CA ILE A 211 5.22 19.21 -0.19
C ILE A 211 4.46 19.78 1.01
N ASN A 212 3.40 20.56 0.71
CA ASN A 212 2.32 20.87 1.64
C ASN A 212 1.34 19.69 1.68
N PHE A 213 1.47 18.81 2.66
CA PHE A 213 0.65 17.61 2.80
C PHE A 213 -0.83 17.88 3.13
N ASP A 214 -1.21 19.11 3.47
CA ASP A 214 -2.61 19.48 3.77
C ASP A 214 -3.31 20.12 2.55
N GLY A 215 -2.56 20.46 1.50
CA GLY A 215 -3.07 21.11 0.28
C GLY A 215 -2.63 20.49 -1.05
N VAL A 216 -1.77 19.46 -1.05
CA VAL A 216 -1.33 18.78 -2.28
C VAL A 216 -2.48 18.00 -2.92
N SER A 217 -2.72 18.22 -4.22
CA SER A 217 -3.78 17.50 -4.93
C SER A 217 -3.35 16.07 -5.27
N LYS A 218 -4.32 15.14 -5.30
CA LYS A 218 -4.11 13.77 -5.81
C LYS A 218 -3.47 13.78 -7.21
N ASN A 219 -3.95 14.63 -8.11
CA ASN A 219 -3.47 14.66 -9.50
C ASN A 219 -2.02 15.15 -9.61
N SER A 220 -1.57 16.02 -8.70
CA SER A 220 -0.20 16.55 -8.71
C SER A 220 0.82 15.67 -7.99
N ILE A 221 0.42 14.77 -7.07
CA ILE A 221 1.40 14.07 -6.20
C ILE A 221 2.40 13.24 -7.01
N TRP A 222 1.94 12.55 -8.05
CA TRP A 222 2.82 11.76 -8.91
C TRP A 222 3.67 12.61 -9.85
N GLU A 223 3.18 13.78 -10.29
CA GLU A 223 3.91 14.66 -11.22
C GLU A 223 5.03 15.45 -10.54
N ILE A 224 5.04 15.53 -9.21
CA ILE A 224 6.14 16.10 -8.42
C ILE A 224 7.12 15.03 -7.89
N ARG A 225 7.11 13.81 -8.46
CA ARG A 225 8.17 12.80 -8.22
C ARG A 225 9.49 13.27 -8.81
N ASP A 226 10.60 12.97 -8.16
CA ASP A 226 11.93 13.30 -8.68
C ASP A 226 12.37 12.31 -9.77
N SER A 227 11.93 11.05 -9.67
CA SER A 227 12.14 10.01 -10.69
C SER A 227 11.15 8.85 -10.52
N GLY A 228 11.27 7.82 -11.38
CA GLY A 228 10.47 6.61 -11.33
C GLY A 228 9.60 6.37 -12.57
N SER A 229 8.72 5.37 -12.50
CA SER A 229 7.87 4.92 -13.60
C SER A 229 6.40 4.78 -13.21
N ILE A 230 5.52 4.99 -14.21
CA ILE A 230 4.06 4.86 -14.11
C ILE A 230 3.61 4.14 -15.38
N LEU A 231 2.97 2.97 -15.25
CA LEU A 231 2.44 2.25 -16.41
C LEU A 231 1.34 3.07 -17.11
N PRO A 232 1.13 2.95 -18.43
CA PRO A 232 0.17 3.78 -19.17
C PRO A 232 -1.25 3.78 -18.60
N ALA A 233 -1.75 2.63 -18.13
CA ALA A 233 -3.05 2.49 -17.47
C ALA A 233 -3.17 3.25 -16.12
N PHE A 234 -2.07 3.78 -15.60
CA PHE A 234 -1.97 4.56 -14.37
C PHE A 234 -1.56 6.02 -14.60
N GLN A 235 -1.37 6.45 -15.86
CA GLN A 235 -1.05 7.85 -16.16
C GLN A 235 -2.22 8.78 -15.79
N PRO A 236 -1.92 10.01 -15.32
CA PRO A 236 -2.85 10.86 -14.56
C PRO A 236 -4.04 11.41 -15.35
#